data_AF-Q72FZ7-F1
#
_entry.id   AF-Q72FZ7-F1
#
_cell.length_a   1.000
_cell.length_b   1.000
_cell.length_c   1.000
_cell.angle_alpha   90.00
_cell.angle_beta   90.00
_cell.angle_gamma   90.00
#
_symmetry.space_group_name_H-M   'P 1'
#
loop_
_entity.id
_entity.type
_entity.pdbx_description
1 polymer ?
#
loop_
_entity_poly.entity_id
_entity_poly.type
_entity_poly.pdbx_seq_one_letter_code
_entity_poly.pdbx_strand_id
1 'polypeptide(L)'
;MHDARFVERMLDVIEQDIVPLTAHGVRIGCKVFGAAVLRRDDLSLVLAGTNHEALSPLWHGEIWTIRQFYEMQGHPDPADCVFLSTHQPCCMCASALAWSGFREVYYLFGYEHTGEDFNIPHDQRMIREMFGCTEPAAETSYTTSRSLVQMMDALPEAASLRARFERVRATYAALSDTYQRGEKRMVLK
;
A
#
# COMPACT_ATOMS: atom_id res chain seq x y z
N MET A 1 -1.22 7.87 -20.08
CA MET A 1 -0.50 7.91 -18.77
C MET A 1 -0.98 6.81 -17.85
N HIS A 2 -2.25 6.39 -17.89
CA HIS A 2 -2.74 5.18 -17.21
C HIS A 2 -3.28 4.18 -18.25
N ASP A 3 -2.37 3.43 -18.87
CA ASP A 3 -2.71 2.33 -19.79
C ASP A 3 -2.45 0.97 -19.11
N ALA A 4 -2.66 -0.13 -19.82
CA ALA A 4 -2.43 -1.47 -19.26
C ALA A 4 -1.00 -1.65 -18.72
N ARG A 5 0.02 -1.10 -19.41
CA ARG A 5 1.42 -1.20 -18.98
C ARG A 5 1.67 -0.53 -17.63
N PHE A 6 1.01 0.59 -17.37
CA PHE A 6 1.08 1.24 -16.06
C PHE A 6 0.58 0.31 -14.96
N VAL A 7 -0.61 -0.29 -15.14
CA VAL A 7 -1.18 -1.21 -14.14
C VAL A 7 -0.32 -2.46 -13.99
N GLU A 8 0.13 -3.05 -15.10
CA GLU A 8 1.06 -4.19 -15.07
C GLU A 8 2.32 -3.88 -14.28
N ARG A 9 2.90 -2.68 -14.45
CA ARG A 9 4.08 -2.26 -13.71
C ARG A 9 3.81 -2.11 -12.22
N MET A 10 2.64 -1.58 -11.82
CA MET A 10 2.26 -1.52 -10.40
C MET A 10 2.12 -2.92 -9.81
N LEU A 11 1.52 -3.86 -10.56
CA LEU A 11 1.41 -5.26 -10.13
C LEU A 11 2.79 -5.94 -10.06
N ASP A 12 3.71 -5.65 -10.99
CA ASP A 12 5.10 -6.13 -10.94
C ASP A 12 5.76 -5.71 -9.63
N VAL A 13 5.68 -4.43 -9.27
CA VAL A 13 6.30 -3.91 -8.03
C VAL A 13 5.65 -4.53 -6.79
N ILE A 14 4.34 -4.73 -6.78
CA ILE A 14 3.68 -5.41 -5.67
C ILE A 14 4.21 -6.84 -5.52
N GLU A 15 4.25 -7.62 -6.61
CA GLU A 15 4.62 -9.03 -6.58
C GLU A 15 6.12 -9.26 -6.32
N GLN A 16 6.98 -8.45 -6.94
CA GLN A 16 8.42 -8.70 -6.98
C GLN A 16 9.18 -7.95 -5.89
N ASP A 17 8.69 -6.77 -5.48
CA ASP A 17 9.41 -5.90 -4.55
C ASP A 17 8.72 -5.82 -3.18
N ILE A 18 7.39 -5.64 -3.14
CA ILE A 18 6.66 -5.45 -1.88
C ILE A 18 6.36 -6.79 -1.18
N VAL A 19 5.84 -7.78 -1.91
CA VAL A 19 5.45 -9.08 -1.34
C VAL A 19 6.59 -9.78 -0.59
N PRO A 20 7.85 -9.84 -1.09
CA PRO A 20 8.94 -10.45 -0.35
C PRO A 20 9.24 -9.75 0.98
N LEU A 21 9.20 -8.42 1.02
CA LEU A 21 9.37 -7.62 2.23
C LEU A 21 8.24 -7.90 3.22
N THR A 22 6.99 -7.87 2.75
CA THR A 22 5.81 -8.14 3.56
C THR A 22 5.81 -9.56 4.12
N ALA A 23 6.20 -10.55 3.32
CA ALA A 23 6.35 -11.92 3.79
C ALA A 23 7.37 -12.04 4.92
N HIS A 24 8.46 -11.27 4.87
CA HIS A 24 9.42 -11.20 5.97
C HIS A 24 8.82 -10.52 7.21
N GLY A 25 8.19 -9.35 7.04
CA GLY A 25 7.52 -8.61 8.12
C GLY A 25 6.49 -9.46 8.87
N VAL A 26 5.67 -10.21 8.13
CA VAL A 26 4.66 -11.11 8.70
C VAL A 26 5.29 -12.18 9.61
N ARG A 27 6.43 -12.77 9.21
CA ARG A 27 7.13 -13.78 10.03
C ARG A 27 7.68 -13.23 11.35
N ILE A 28 7.85 -11.92 11.46
CA ILE A 28 8.30 -11.23 12.69
C ILE A 28 7.15 -10.47 13.38
N GLY A 29 5.91 -10.67 12.94
CA GLY A 29 4.71 -10.18 13.61
C GLY A 29 4.18 -8.83 13.11
N CYS A 30 4.54 -8.39 11.91
CA CYS A 30 3.97 -7.19 11.28
C CYS A 30 2.77 -7.53 10.38
N LYS A 31 1.88 -6.55 10.16
CA LYS A 31 0.73 -6.68 9.24
C LYS A 31 1.17 -6.80 7.78
N VAL A 32 0.24 -7.31 6.96
CA VAL A 32 0.41 -7.56 5.52
C VAL A 32 0.38 -6.30 4.65
N PHE A 33 0.84 -5.15 5.16
CA PHE A 33 0.75 -3.88 4.46
C PHE A 33 2.11 -3.43 3.96
N GLY A 34 2.20 -3.04 2.69
CA GLY A 34 3.41 -2.46 2.11
C GLY A 34 3.13 -1.38 1.09
N ALA A 35 4.20 -0.71 0.67
CA ALA A 35 4.16 0.39 -0.26
C ALA A 35 5.49 0.49 -1.05
N ALA A 36 5.49 1.31 -2.09
CA ALA A 36 6.67 1.63 -2.89
C ALA A 36 6.57 3.05 -3.46
N VAL A 37 7.72 3.61 -3.83
CA VAL A 37 7.83 4.87 -4.56
C VAL A 37 8.46 4.56 -5.91
N LEU A 38 7.85 5.06 -6.98
CA LEU A 38 8.36 4.96 -8.34
C LEU A 38 8.54 6.35 -8.94
N ARG A 39 9.47 6.50 -9.89
CA ARG A 39 9.57 7.71 -10.72
C ARG A 39 8.36 7.82 -11.65
N ARG A 40 7.80 9.01 -11.83
CA ARG A 40 6.60 9.19 -12.65
C ARG A 40 6.87 9.07 -14.16
N ASP A 41 8.06 9.45 -14.61
CA ASP A 41 8.42 9.51 -16.02
C ASP A 41 8.65 8.13 -16.65
N ASP A 42 9.34 7.24 -15.93
CA ASP A 42 9.73 5.91 -16.44
C ASP A 42 9.25 4.72 -15.59
N LEU A 43 8.59 4.99 -14.45
CA LEU A 43 8.13 3.97 -13.50
C LEU A 43 9.25 3.09 -12.93
N SER A 44 10.49 3.58 -12.94
CA SER A 44 11.60 2.96 -12.23
C SER A 44 11.34 2.98 -10.72
N LEU A 45 11.68 1.88 -10.06
CA LEU A 45 11.51 1.76 -8.61
C LEU A 45 12.54 2.65 -7.91
N VAL A 46 12.08 3.53 -7.02
CA VAL A 46 12.95 4.30 -6.11
C VAL A 46 13.21 3.49 -4.85
N LEU A 47 12.16 2.99 -4.20
CA LEU A 47 12.25 2.06 -3.07
C LEU A 47 10.92 1.33 -2.82
N ALA A 48 10.99 0.18 -2.16
CA ALA A 48 9.84 -0.54 -1.61
C ALA A 48 9.99 -0.70 -0.10
N GLY A 49 8.86 -0.74 0.61
CA GLY A 49 8.79 -0.85 2.06
C GLY A 49 7.58 -1.67 2.52
N THR A 50 7.62 -2.10 3.78
CA THR A 50 6.55 -2.86 4.41
C THR A 50 6.28 -2.35 5.83
N ASN A 51 5.18 -2.78 6.42
CA ASN A 51 4.76 -2.46 7.77
C ASN A 51 5.75 -2.97 8.82
N HIS A 52 6.01 -2.14 9.82
CA HIS A 52 6.89 -2.41 10.96
C HIS A 52 6.14 -2.23 12.29
N GLU A 53 4.86 -2.62 12.36
CA GLU A 53 4.01 -2.35 13.53
C GLU A 53 4.51 -3.03 14.81
N ALA A 54 5.26 -4.13 14.67
CA ALA A 54 5.91 -4.80 15.78
C ALA A 54 6.93 -3.89 16.50
N LEU A 55 7.48 -2.87 15.80
CA LEU A 55 8.35 -1.85 16.38
C LEU A 55 7.56 -0.67 16.95
N SER A 56 6.53 -0.24 16.24
CA SER A 56 5.67 0.88 16.62
C SER A 56 4.34 0.78 15.88
N PRO A 57 3.19 0.92 16.56
CA PRO A 57 1.88 0.81 15.93
C PRO A 57 1.65 1.83 14.81
N LEU A 58 2.46 2.90 14.75
CA LEU A 58 2.37 3.92 13.72
C LEU A 58 3.12 3.55 12.42
N TRP A 59 4.01 2.55 12.44
CA TRP A 59 4.86 2.20 11.29
C TRP A 59 4.11 1.34 10.29
N HIS A 60 3.05 1.92 9.73
CA HIS A 60 2.34 1.40 8.58
C HIS A 60 3.28 1.35 7.35
N GLY A 61 2.91 0.55 6.35
CA GLY A 61 3.74 0.38 5.15
C GLY A 61 4.03 1.72 4.47
N GLU A 62 3.04 2.61 4.40
CA GLU A 62 3.15 3.93 3.80
C GLU A 62 4.05 4.84 4.65
N ILE A 63 3.84 4.90 5.97
CA ILE A 63 4.63 5.72 6.89
C ILE A 63 6.10 5.30 6.88
N TRP A 64 6.36 3.99 6.93
CA TRP A 64 7.72 3.46 6.88
C TRP A 64 8.40 3.78 5.55
N THR A 65 7.68 3.62 4.43
CA THR A 65 8.18 3.94 3.09
C THR A 65 8.50 5.43 2.94
N ILE A 66 7.65 6.33 3.45
CA ILE A 66 7.91 7.78 3.51
C ILE A 66 9.17 8.06 4.34
N ARG A 67 9.29 7.45 5.52
CA ARG A 67 10.50 7.60 6.36
C ARG A 67 11.76 7.20 5.59
N GLN A 68 11.78 6.02 4.97
CA GLN A 68 12.92 5.54 4.20
C GLN A 68 13.24 6.44 3.00
N PHE A 69 12.21 6.99 2.35
CA PHE A 69 12.37 7.95 1.25
C PHE A 69 13.14 9.20 1.69
N TYR A 70 12.76 9.80 2.82
CA TYR A 70 13.42 11.02 3.32
C TYR A 70 14.76 10.76 4.02
N GLU A 71 15.05 9.52 4.42
CA GLU A 71 16.38 9.13 4.91
C GLU A 71 17.39 8.90 3.76
N MET A 72 16.92 8.69 2.53
CA MET A 72 17.76 8.53 1.35
C MET A 72 18.44 9.85 0.98
N GLN A 73 19.78 9.83 0.88
CA GLN A 73 20.55 10.94 0.36
C GLN A 73 20.24 11.14 -1.13
N GLY A 74 19.80 12.34 -1.52
CA GLY A 74 19.49 12.66 -2.91
C GLY A 74 18.21 12.00 -3.43
N HIS A 75 17.23 11.75 -2.55
CA HIS A 75 15.91 11.32 -2.99
C HIS A 75 15.32 12.29 -4.04
N PRO A 76 14.51 11.80 -5.01
CA PRO A 76 13.80 12.68 -5.92
C PRO A 76 12.88 13.68 -5.23
N ASP A 77 12.45 14.69 -5.96
CA ASP A 77 11.27 15.45 -5.57
C ASP A 77 10.05 14.49 -5.50
N PRO A 78 9.33 14.42 -4.37
CA PRO A 78 8.13 13.58 -4.25
C PRO A 78 7.05 13.96 -5.27
N ALA A 79 7.04 15.22 -5.75
CA ALA A 79 6.14 15.65 -6.80
C ALA A 79 6.47 15.03 -8.16
N ASP A 80 7.67 14.46 -8.36
CA ASP A 80 8.07 13.71 -9.57
C ASP A 80 7.94 12.19 -9.40
N CYS A 81 7.29 11.76 -8.33
CA CYS A 81 7.08 10.37 -8.00
C CYS A 81 5.61 9.97 -8.00
N VAL A 82 5.40 8.67 -8.15
CA VAL A 82 4.14 7.98 -7.87
C VAL A 82 4.31 7.16 -6.61
N PHE A 83 3.36 7.26 -5.68
CA PHE A 83 3.33 6.44 -4.49
C PHE A 83 2.37 5.26 -4.69
N LEU A 84 2.88 4.05 -4.55
CA LEU A 84 2.10 2.82 -4.67
C LEU A 84 1.89 2.23 -3.29
N SER A 85 0.64 2.06 -2.88
CA SER A 85 0.26 1.37 -1.66
C SER A 85 -0.42 0.04 -2.00
N THR A 86 -0.18 -0.99 -1.21
CA THR A 86 -0.91 -2.27 -1.37
C THR A 86 -2.37 -2.11 -0.96
N HIS A 87 -2.64 -1.30 0.05
CA HIS A 87 -3.98 -1.06 0.59
C HIS A 87 -4.31 0.43 0.55
N GLN A 88 -5.59 0.76 0.47
CA GLN A 88 -6.06 2.13 0.51
C GLN A 88 -5.57 2.80 1.82
N PRO A 89 -4.85 3.94 1.73
CA PRO A 89 -4.28 4.56 2.91
C PRO A 89 -5.33 4.94 3.96
N CYS A 90 -5.03 4.71 5.24
CA CYS A 90 -5.83 5.22 6.36
C CYS A 90 -5.67 6.73 6.53
N CYS A 91 -6.50 7.37 7.36
CA CYS A 91 -6.44 8.83 7.56
C CYS A 91 -5.04 9.33 7.99
N MET A 92 -4.31 8.55 8.80
CA MET A 92 -2.92 8.85 9.17
C MET A 92 -2.00 8.82 7.93
N CYS A 93 -2.01 7.71 7.18
CA CYS A 93 -1.15 7.54 6.00
C CYS A 93 -1.49 8.55 4.90
N ALA A 94 -2.79 8.81 4.65
CA ALA A 94 -3.25 9.81 3.69
C ALA A 94 -2.76 11.22 4.06
N SER A 95 -2.84 11.59 5.35
CA SER A 95 -2.30 12.86 5.83
C SER A 95 -0.78 12.94 5.66
N ALA A 96 -0.06 11.87 5.99
CA ALA A 96 1.39 11.81 5.83
C ALA A 96 1.80 11.96 4.36
N LEU A 97 1.11 11.29 3.44
CA LEU A 97 1.33 11.41 1.99
C LEU A 97 1.18 12.86 1.52
N ALA A 98 0.11 13.54 1.93
CA ALA A 98 -0.12 14.94 1.62
C ALA A 98 0.99 15.86 2.16
N TRP A 99 1.39 15.69 3.44
CA TRP A 99 2.47 16.47 4.04
C TRP A 99 3.84 16.20 3.42
N SER A 100 4.05 14.97 2.93
CA SER A 100 5.28 14.55 2.28
C SER A 100 5.38 14.92 0.79
N GLY A 101 4.37 15.60 0.23
CA GLY A 101 4.41 16.11 -1.14
C GLY A 101 4.13 15.09 -2.25
N PHE A 102 3.74 13.85 -1.92
CA PHE A 102 3.33 12.86 -2.94
C PHE A 102 1.95 13.23 -3.47
N ARG A 103 1.90 13.62 -4.75
CA ARG A 103 0.68 14.10 -5.40
C ARG A 103 -0.18 12.98 -5.97
N GLU A 104 0.44 11.89 -6.41
CA GLU A 104 -0.22 10.79 -7.10
C GLU A 104 -0.01 9.49 -6.31
N VAL A 105 -1.12 8.93 -5.82
CA VAL A 105 -1.15 7.71 -5.01
C VAL A 105 -2.02 6.67 -5.71
N TYR A 106 -1.55 5.43 -5.77
CA TYR A 106 -2.30 4.29 -6.30
C TYR A 106 -2.38 3.21 -5.25
N TYR A 107 -3.53 2.56 -5.13
CA TYR A 107 -3.70 1.45 -4.20
C TYR A 107 -4.37 0.23 -4.86
N LEU A 108 -4.02 -0.97 -4.39
CA LEU A 108 -4.58 -2.21 -4.92
C LEU A 108 -5.86 -2.63 -4.19
N PHE A 109 -5.79 -2.83 -2.87
CA PHE A 109 -6.91 -3.29 -2.05
C PHE A 109 -7.64 -2.12 -1.40
N GLY A 110 -8.93 -1.94 -1.70
CA GLY A 110 -9.80 -0.97 -1.03
C GLY A 110 -10.25 -1.42 0.37
N TYR A 111 -11.00 -0.57 1.06
CA TYR A 111 -11.55 -0.90 2.39
C TYR A 111 -12.51 -2.10 2.38
N GLU A 112 -13.20 -2.34 1.27
CA GLU A 112 -14.07 -3.49 1.05
C GLU A 112 -13.30 -4.81 1.18
N HIS A 113 -12.11 -4.87 0.59
CA HIS A 113 -11.21 -6.02 0.71
C HIS A 113 -10.57 -6.10 2.10
N THR A 114 -10.24 -4.94 2.68
CA THR A 114 -9.56 -4.84 3.99
C THR A 114 -10.39 -5.41 5.14
N GLY A 115 -11.71 -5.20 5.12
CA GLY A 115 -12.63 -5.70 6.14
C GLY A 115 -12.87 -7.22 6.03
N GLU A 116 -13.08 -7.71 4.81
CA GLU A 116 -13.46 -9.10 4.54
C GLU A 116 -12.26 -10.06 4.59
N ASP A 117 -11.13 -9.68 3.99
CA ASP A 117 -9.99 -10.58 3.80
C ASP A 117 -8.92 -10.46 4.91
N PHE A 118 -8.92 -9.36 5.70
CA PHE A 118 -7.81 -9.05 6.62
C PHE A 118 -8.20 -8.82 8.09
N ASN A 119 -9.49 -8.76 8.41
CA ASN A 119 -10.05 -8.70 9.76
C ASN A 119 -9.46 -7.58 10.65
N ILE A 120 -9.63 -6.31 10.23
CA ILE A 120 -9.08 -5.13 10.92
C ILE A 120 -10.19 -4.16 11.35
N PRO A 121 -11.08 -4.57 12.28
CA PRO A 121 -12.28 -3.80 12.64
C PRO A 121 -11.98 -2.55 13.47
N HIS A 122 -10.82 -2.47 14.12
CA HIS A 122 -10.44 -1.33 14.94
C HIS A 122 -10.13 -0.10 14.10
N ASP A 123 -9.41 -0.28 12.99
CA ASP A 123 -8.99 0.81 12.10
C ASP A 123 -10.21 1.51 11.48
N GLN A 124 -11.20 0.73 11.01
CA GLN A 124 -12.46 1.27 10.47
C GLN A 124 -13.28 2.05 11.51
N ARG A 125 -13.32 1.59 12.76
CA ARG A 125 -13.97 2.35 13.84
C ARG A 125 -13.25 3.66 14.11
N MET A 126 -11.92 3.62 14.17
CA MET A 126 -11.10 4.82 14.39
C MET A 126 -11.33 5.86 13.29
N ILE A 127 -11.37 5.43 12.02
CA ILE A 127 -11.65 6.32 10.87
C ILE A 127 -13.02 7.00 11.05
N ARG A 128 -14.07 6.23 11.35
CA ARG A 128 -15.42 6.78 11.56
C ARG A 128 -15.53 7.71 12.75
N GLU A 129 -15.01 7.30 13.91
CA GLU A 129 -15.19 8.03 15.16
C GLU A 129 -14.29 9.27 15.27
N MET A 130 -13.05 9.20 14.76
CA MET A 130 -12.13 10.34 14.84
C MET A 130 -12.25 11.31 13.67
N PHE A 131 -12.56 10.82 12.47
CA PHE A 131 -12.51 11.64 11.25
C PHE A 131 -13.89 11.85 10.61
N GLY A 132 -14.93 11.17 11.07
CA GLY A 132 -16.29 11.36 10.58
C GLY A 132 -16.51 10.88 9.14
N CYS A 133 -15.64 10.01 8.61
CA CYS A 133 -15.76 9.43 7.28
C CYS A 133 -15.60 7.90 7.32
N THR A 134 -15.87 7.22 6.20
CA THR A 134 -15.58 5.77 6.04
C THR A 134 -14.23 5.52 5.39
N GLU A 135 -13.74 6.49 4.64
CA GLU A 135 -12.47 6.49 3.93
C GLU A 135 -11.97 7.93 3.74
N PRO A 136 -10.66 8.18 3.60
CA PRO A 136 -10.13 9.50 3.26
C PRO A 136 -10.62 9.98 1.88
N ALA A 137 -10.70 11.30 1.70
CA ALA A 137 -11.06 11.88 0.40
C ALA A 137 -10.05 11.50 -0.69
N ALA A 138 -10.54 10.94 -1.79
CA ALA A 138 -9.69 10.48 -2.88
C ALA A 138 -9.04 11.61 -3.68
N GLU A 139 -9.64 12.80 -3.71
CA GLU A 139 -9.13 13.97 -4.42
C GLU A 139 -9.10 15.18 -3.49
N THR A 140 -7.93 15.80 -3.37
CA THR A 140 -7.71 17.03 -2.60
C THR A 140 -6.76 17.95 -3.37
N SER A 141 -6.57 19.17 -2.89
CA SER A 141 -5.55 20.08 -3.46
C SER A 141 -4.11 19.59 -3.25
N TYR A 142 -3.89 18.60 -2.38
CA TYR A 142 -2.56 18.11 -1.99
C TYR A 142 -2.21 16.78 -2.68
N THR A 143 -3.16 15.83 -2.67
CA THR A 143 -2.95 14.46 -3.16
C THR A 143 -4.22 13.92 -3.82
N THR A 144 -4.02 13.08 -4.84
CA THR A 144 -5.03 12.25 -5.47
C THR A 144 -4.69 10.77 -5.29
N SER A 145 -5.63 9.98 -4.80
CA SER A 145 -5.51 8.52 -4.66
C SER A 145 -6.46 7.78 -5.60
N ARG A 146 -5.98 6.76 -6.32
CA ARG A 146 -6.78 5.98 -7.29
C ARG A 146 -6.68 4.48 -7.06
N SER A 147 -7.80 3.77 -7.26
CA SER A 147 -7.85 2.31 -7.20
C SER A 147 -7.31 1.69 -8.47
N LEU A 148 -6.30 0.81 -8.34
CA LEU A 148 -5.81 0.02 -9.47
C LEU A 148 -6.87 -0.95 -9.98
N VAL A 149 -7.77 -1.44 -9.12
CA VAL A 149 -8.88 -2.32 -9.53
C VAL A 149 -9.84 -1.60 -10.45
N GLN A 150 -10.25 -0.38 -10.09
CA GLN A 150 -11.10 0.44 -10.96
C GLN A 150 -10.40 0.77 -12.30
N MET A 151 -9.08 0.98 -12.27
CA MET A 151 -8.30 1.19 -13.48
C MET A 151 -8.25 -0.07 -14.36
N MET A 152 -8.05 -1.25 -13.78
CA MET A 152 -8.08 -2.53 -14.49
C MET A 152 -9.43 -2.75 -15.18
N ASP A 153 -10.53 -2.48 -14.49
CA ASP A 153 -11.89 -2.71 -15.01
C ASP A 153 -12.25 -1.78 -16.17
N ALA A 154 -11.57 -0.63 -16.30
CA ALA A 154 -11.76 0.30 -17.40
C ALA A 154 -10.92 -0.02 -18.66
N LEU A 155 -10.06 -1.05 -18.61
CA LEU A 155 -9.13 -1.41 -19.70
C LEU A 155 -9.64 -2.61 -20.53
N PRO A 156 -9.33 -2.68 -21.84
CA PRO A 156 -9.61 -3.85 -22.66
C PRO A 156 -9.00 -5.17 -22.11
N GLU A 157 -7.86 -5.06 -21.42
CA GLU A 157 -7.12 -6.17 -20.81
C GLU A 157 -7.67 -6.59 -19.44
N ALA A 158 -8.85 -6.09 -19.03
CA ALA A 158 -9.43 -6.35 -17.72
C ALA A 158 -9.41 -7.83 -17.31
N ALA A 159 -9.68 -8.76 -18.24
CA ALA A 159 -9.71 -10.19 -17.94
C ALA A 159 -8.34 -10.75 -17.50
N SER A 160 -7.25 -10.41 -18.20
CA SER A 160 -5.91 -10.90 -17.85
C SER A 160 -5.37 -10.21 -16.60
N LEU A 161 -5.61 -8.91 -16.47
CA LEU A 161 -5.25 -8.12 -15.29
C LEU A 161 -5.99 -8.59 -14.04
N ARG A 162 -7.29 -8.92 -14.16
CA ARG A 162 -8.09 -9.47 -13.07
C ARG A 162 -7.61 -10.86 -12.65
N ALA A 163 -7.24 -11.72 -13.60
CA ALA A 163 -6.62 -13.01 -13.27
C ALA A 163 -5.29 -12.86 -12.52
N ARG A 164 -4.52 -11.80 -12.82
CA ARG A 164 -3.30 -11.45 -12.08
C ARG A 164 -3.61 -10.90 -10.69
N PHE A 165 -4.56 -9.98 -10.59
CA PHE A 165 -5.06 -9.47 -9.30
C PHE A 165 -5.48 -10.61 -8.36
N GLU A 166 -6.24 -11.61 -8.83
CA GLU A 166 -6.64 -12.73 -7.98
C GLU A 166 -5.45 -13.56 -7.46
N ARG A 167 -4.37 -13.70 -8.25
CA ARG A 167 -3.13 -14.34 -7.76
C ARG A 167 -2.45 -13.54 -6.66
N VAL A 168 -2.40 -12.21 -6.83
CA VAL A 168 -1.87 -11.30 -5.80
C VAL A 168 -2.74 -11.37 -4.55
N ARG A 169 -4.08 -11.32 -4.70
CA ARG A 169 -5.04 -11.43 -3.59
C ARG A 169 -4.86 -12.75 -2.83
N ALA A 170 -4.76 -13.87 -3.52
CA ALA A 170 -4.50 -15.17 -2.90
C ALA A 170 -3.16 -15.20 -2.12
N THR A 171 -2.14 -14.53 -2.64
CA THR A 171 -0.85 -14.37 -1.94
C THR A 171 -1.01 -13.58 -0.65
N TYR A 172 -1.70 -12.43 -0.69
CA TYR A 172 -1.96 -11.62 0.50
C TYR A 172 -2.85 -12.32 1.51
N ALA A 173 -3.84 -13.11 1.07
CA ALA A 173 -4.66 -13.95 1.96
C ALA A 173 -3.80 -14.98 2.71
N ALA A 174 -2.89 -15.68 2.02
CA ALA A 174 -1.99 -16.64 2.67
C ALA A 174 -1.02 -15.98 3.68
N LEU A 175 -0.57 -14.74 3.39
CA LEU A 175 0.21 -13.93 4.33
C LEU A 175 -0.65 -13.51 5.53
N SER A 176 -1.90 -13.12 5.31
CA SER A 176 -2.86 -12.76 6.35
C SER A 176 -3.09 -13.94 7.29
N ASP A 177 -3.35 -15.14 6.76
CA ASP A 177 -3.47 -16.36 7.55
C ASP A 177 -2.25 -16.62 8.43
N THR A 178 -1.05 -16.38 7.90
CA THR A 178 0.20 -16.54 8.64
C THR A 178 0.31 -15.54 9.79
N TYR A 179 -0.03 -14.27 9.55
CA TYR A 179 -0.07 -13.23 10.57
C TYR A 179 -1.12 -13.55 11.66
N GLN A 180 -2.33 -13.95 11.26
CA GLN A 180 -3.45 -14.22 12.17
C GLN A 180 -3.26 -15.48 13.02
N ARG A 181 -2.53 -16.50 12.51
CA ARG A 181 -2.13 -17.68 13.31
C ARG A 181 -1.27 -17.33 14.52
N GLY A 182 -0.73 -16.11 14.58
CA GLY A 182 -0.11 -15.61 15.80
C GLY A 182 1.18 -16.34 16.16
N GLU A 183 1.90 -16.88 15.18
CA GLU A 183 3.29 -17.32 15.33
C GLU A 183 4.21 -16.10 15.53
N LYS A 184 3.88 -15.24 16.50
CA LYS A 184 4.64 -14.07 16.89
C LYS A 184 5.89 -14.54 17.60
N ARG A 185 6.95 -14.82 16.84
CA ARG A 185 8.30 -14.66 17.39
C ARG A 185 8.46 -13.16 17.65
N MET A 186 8.16 -12.71 18.86
CA MET A 186 8.64 -11.39 19.31
C MET A 186 10.16 -11.48 19.28
N VAL A 187 10.77 -11.00 18.19
CA VAL A 187 12.24 -10.98 18.03
C VAL A 187 12.85 -9.83 18.84
N LEU A 188 12.04 -8.95 19.42
CA LEU A 188 12.52 -7.79 20.17
C LEU A 188 11.86 -7.73 21.54
N LYS A 189 12.54 -8.34 22.52
CA LYS A 189 12.53 -7.91 23.92
C LYS A 189 13.91 -7.39 24.26
#